data_AF-A0A964VDS7-F1
#
_entry.id   AF-A0A964VDS7-F1
#
_cell.length_a   1.000
_cell.length_b   1.000
_cell.length_c   1.000
_cell.angle_alpha   90.00
_cell.angle_beta   90.00
_cell.angle_gamma   90.00
#
_symmetry.space_group_name_H-M   'P 1'
#
loop_
_entity.id
_entity.type
_entity.pdbx_description
1 polymer ?
#
loop_
_entity_poly.entity_id
_entity_poly.type
_entity_poly.pdbx_seq_one_letter_code
_entity_poly.pdbx_strand_id
1 'polypeptide(L)'
;MSVSENHNPPPTPQGPGGGLPWWRDGLRFECTCCGNCCSGEPGAVWFAQEEGQQMAARLGVSESDFLRDYAREIGSKWSLKEITSTADLHRGHDCILLDRQSVPGKALCKVYQDRPNQCKTWPFWDQNISSKKSWEQAKKATPCPGMGSGPLIPAQKILEALVAERALGTDGAW
;
A
#
# COMPACT_ATOMS: atom_id res chain seq x y z
N MET A 1 2.81 1.54 -46.44
CA MET A 1 2.90 2.79 -45.65
C MET A 1 3.07 2.36 -44.21
N SER A 2 4.31 2.28 -43.72
CA SER A 2 4.61 1.83 -42.37
C SER A 2 4.46 3.01 -41.42
N VAL A 3 3.54 2.90 -40.47
CA VAL A 3 3.34 3.91 -39.43
C VAL A 3 4.38 3.65 -38.35
N SER A 4 5.42 4.49 -38.30
CA SER A 4 6.40 4.47 -37.21
C SER A 4 5.76 5.16 -36.01
N GLU A 5 5.25 4.38 -35.06
CA GLU A 5 4.82 4.90 -33.76
C GLU A 5 6.05 5.38 -32.98
N ASN A 6 6.20 6.70 -32.88
CA ASN A 6 7.16 7.35 -31.99
C ASN A 6 6.80 7.04 -30.54
N HIS A 7 7.32 5.93 -30.03
CA HIS A 7 7.30 5.60 -28.61
C HIS A 7 8.33 6.44 -27.88
N ASN A 8 7.98 7.69 -27.57
CA ASN A 8 8.75 8.45 -26.59
C ASN A 8 8.58 7.78 -25.22
N PRO A 9 9.66 7.35 -24.55
CA PRO A 9 9.54 6.79 -23.21
C PRO A 9 9.01 7.87 -22.25
N PRO A 10 8.22 7.49 -21.23
CA PRO A 10 7.72 8.42 -20.24
C PRO A 10 8.89 9.15 -19.56
N PRO A 11 8.71 10.42 -19.17
CA PRO A 11 9.76 11.22 -18.56
C PRO A 11 10.30 10.53 -17.30
N THR A 12 11.64 10.47 -17.20
CA THR A 12 12.30 9.86 -16.05
C THR A 12 11.99 10.68 -14.80
N PRO A 13 11.46 10.06 -13.73
CA PRO A 13 11.14 10.78 -12.51
C PRO A 13 12.43 11.32 -11.90
N GLN A 14 12.55 12.64 -11.83
CA GLN A 14 13.69 13.29 -11.20
C GLN A 14 13.52 13.18 -9.68
N GLY A 15 14.53 12.65 -8.98
CA GLY A 15 14.55 12.68 -7.53
C GLY A 15 14.65 14.11 -7.00
N PRO A 16 14.39 14.36 -5.70
CA PRO A 16 14.64 15.65 -5.08
C PRO A 16 16.14 15.97 -5.24
N GLY A 17 16.48 16.96 -6.07
CA GLY A 17 17.86 17.37 -6.35
C GLY A 17 18.36 17.15 -7.80
N GLY A 18 17.50 16.78 -8.76
CA GLY A 18 17.85 16.73 -10.19
C GLY A 18 18.73 15.55 -10.62
N GLY A 19 19.04 14.64 -9.69
CA GLY A 19 19.67 13.36 -9.97
C GLY A 19 18.65 12.27 -10.31
N LEU A 20 19.14 11.20 -10.95
CA LEU A 20 18.35 9.98 -11.12
C LEU A 20 17.98 9.40 -9.74
N PRO A 21 16.78 8.83 -9.59
CA PRO A 21 16.36 8.25 -8.32
C PRO A 21 17.27 7.08 -7.94
N TRP A 22 17.54 6.91 -6.65
CA TRP A 22 18.44 5.84 -6.19
C TRP A 22 17.90 4.43 -6.47
N TRP A 23 16.58 4.31 -6.66
CA TRP A 23 15.86 3.10 -7.03
C TRP A 23 15.72 2.90 -8.55
N ARG A 24 16.45 3.66 -9.38
CA ARG A 24 16.41 3.58 -10.86
C ARG A 24 16.64 2.16 -11.42
N ASP A 25 17.38 1.34 -10.69
CA ASP A 25 17.70 -0.05 -11.08
C ASP A 25 16.64 -1.04 -10.53
N GLY A 26 15.56 -0.54 -9.94
CA GLY A 26 14.50 -1.30 -9.29
C GLY A 26 14.77 -1.61 -7.82
N LEU A 27 13.74 -2.12 -7.15
CA LEU A 27 13.79 -2.59 -5.75
C LEU A 27 13.13 -3.96 -5.65
N ARG A 28 13.61 -4.81 -4.75
CA ARG A 28 13.02 -6.13 -4.54
C ARG A 28 11.88 -6.08 -3.54
N PHE A 29 10.75 -6.67 -3.89
CA PHE A 29 9.62 -6.80 -2.99
C PHE A 29 8.72 -7.99 -3.33
N GLU A 30 8.23 -8.65 -2.29
CA GLU A 30 7.13 -9.62 -2.36
C GLU A 30 6.29 -9.56 -1.09
N CYS A 31 4.95 -9.55 -1.19
CA CYS A 31 4.13 -9.73 0.00
C CYS A 31 4.23 -11.18 0.48
N THR A 32 4.80 -11.39 1.66
CA THR A 32 4.94 -12.72 2.25
C THR A 32 3.73 -13.15 3.10
N CYS A 33 2.69 -12.31 3.11
CA CYS A 33 1.54 -12.40 4.02
C CYS A 33 1.95 -12.41 5.50
N CYS A 34 2.90 -11.54 5.88
CA CYS A 34 3.34 -11.38 7.28
C CYS A 34 2.40 -10.51 8.12
N GLY A 35 1.49 -9.75 7.51
CA GLY A 35 0.58 -8.84 8.21
C GLY A 35 1.22 -7.55 8.75
N ASN A 36 2.54 -7.40 8.61
CA ASN A 36 3.29 -6.32 9.26
C ASN A 36 2.96 -4.91 8.75
N CYS A 37 2.53 -4.76 7.49
CA CYS A 37 2.06 -3.48 6.93
C CYS A 37 0.56 -3.23 7.15
N CYS A 38 -0.17 -4.24 7.63
CA CYS A 38 -1.60 -4.18 7.94
C CYS A 38 -1.86 -4.09 9.45
N SER A 39 -0.82 -3.84 10.24
CA SER A 39 -0.82 -3.95 11.70
C SER A 39 0.26 -3.09 12.32
N GLY A 40 0.03 -2.57 13.53
CA GLY A 40 1.02 -1.75 14.24
C GLY A 40 0.39 -0.69 15.12
N GLU A 41 1.08 0.45 15.16
CA GLU A 41 0.55 1.68 15.74
C GLU A 41 -0.75 2.10 15.05
N PRO A 42 -1.65 2.79 15.77
CA PRO A 42 -2.85 3.37 15.18
C PRO A 42 -2.51 4.23 13.96
N GLY A 43 -3.26 4.03 12.87
CA GLY A 43 -3.06 4.77 11.63
C GLY A 43 -4.30 4.85 10.76
N ALA A 44 -4.17 5.48 9.61
CA ALA A 44 -5.24 5.56 8.62
C ALA A 44 -4.85 4.79 7.35
N VAL A 45 -5.79 3.97 6.88
CA VAL A 45 -5.72 3.33 5.56
C VAL A 45 -6.82 3.95 4.71
N TRP A 46 -6.47 5.03 4.03
CA TRP A 46 -7.35 5.80 3.18
C TRP A 46 -7.73 5.05 1.92
N PHE A 47 -8.96 5.30 1.47
CA PHE A 47 -9.46 4.78 0.21
C PHE A 47 -10.45 5.75 -0.42
N ALA A 48 -10.47 5.78 -1.75
CA ALA A 48 -11.48 6.51 -2.53
C ALA A 48 -12.81 5.74 -2.55
N GLN A 49 -13.91 6.43 -2.88
CA GLN A 49 -15.24 5.80 -2.91
C GLN A 49 -15.28 4.57 -3.81
N GLU A 50 -14.69 4.64 -5.00
CA GLU A 50 -14.64 3.54 -5.96
C GLU A 50 -13.86 2.33 -5.43
N GLU A 51 -12.84 2.56 -4.59
CA GLU A 51 -12.09 1.48 -3.93
C GLU A 51 -12.93 0.84 -2.82
N GLY A 52 -13.70 1.66 -2.09
CA GLY A 52 -14.69 1.18 -1.12
C GLY A 52 -15.73 0.25 -1.77
N GLN A 53 -16.26 0.65 -2.93
CA GLN A 53 -17.20 -0.16 -3.71
C GLN A 53 -16.59 -1.48 -4.18
N GLN A 54 -15.34 -1.47 -4.66
CA GLN A 54 -14.62 -2.68 -5.06
C GLN A 54 -14.40 -3.63 -3.87
N MET A 55 -13.97 -3.10 -2.72
CA MET A 55 -13.80 -3.90 -1.50
C MET A 55 -15.13 -4.47 -1.00
N ALA A 56 -16.22 -3.70 -1.05
CA ALA A 56 -17.57 -4.16 -0.69
C ALA A 56 -18.02 -5.32 -1.59
N ALA A 57 -17.89 -5.16 -2.91
CA ALA A 57 -18.22 -6.19 -3.90
C ALA A 57 -17.40 -7.47 -3.68
N ARG A 58 -16.10 -7.34 -3.38
CA ARG A 58 -15.21 -8.46 -3.07
C ARG A 58 -15.67 -9.27 -1.86
N LEU A 59 -16.18 -8.58 -0.84
CA LEU A 59 -16.70 -9.16 0.41
C LEU A 59 -18.15 -9.66 0.28
N GLY A 60 -18.84 -9.34 -0.82
CA GLY A 60 -20.24 -9.72 -1.05
C GLY A 60 -21.22 -8.92 -0.19
N VAL A 61 -20.88 -7.69 0.19
CA VAL A 61 -21.73 -6.80 0.99
C VAL A 61 -22.10 -5.53 0.20
N SER A 62 -23.14 -4.81 0.64
CA SER A 62 -23.47 -3.51 0.04
C SER A 62 -22.40 -2.46 0.39
N GLU A 63 -22.26 -1.40 -0.42
CA GLU A 63 -21.38 -0.27 -0.10
C GLU A 63 -21.74 0.33 1.27
N SER A 64 -23.03 0.48 1.57
CA SER A 64 -23.48 1.00 2.87
C SER A 64 -23.08 0.10 4.05
N ASP A 65 -23.20 -1.22 3.90
CA ASP A 65 -22.76 -2.16 4.93
C ASP A 65 -21.24 -2.15 5.06
N PHE A 66 -20.52 -2.02 3.94
CA PHE A 66 -19.07 -1.91 3.94
C PHE A 66 -18.61 -0.67 4.73
N LEU A 67 -19.15 0.50 4.40
CA LEU A 67 -18.79 1.75 5.07
C LEU A 67 -19.13 1.70 6.57
N ARG A 68 -20.29 1.12 6.93
CA ARG A 68 -20.71 0.96 8.32
C ARG A 68 -19.81 0.00 9.10
N ASP A 69 -19.51 -1.16 8.54
CA ASP A 69 -18.92 -2.27 9.30
C ASP A 69 -17.39 -2.26 9.22
N TYR A 70 -16.81 -1.85 8.08
CA TYR A 70 -15.38 -1.96 7.78
C TYR A 70 -14.63 -0.63 7.72
N ALA A 71 -15.32 0.50 7.65
CA ALA A 71 -14.69 1.81 7.50
C ALA A 71 -15.06 2.80 8.61
N ARG A 72 -14.25 3.84 8.74
CA ARG A 72 -14.48 4.99 9.62
C ARG A 72 -14.19 6.28 8.86
N GLU A 73 -14.92 7.33 9.17
CA GLU A 73 -14.60 8.67 8.69
C GLU A 73 -13.56 9.31 9.61
N ILE A 74 -12.56 9.95 9.01
CA ILE A 74 -11.62 10.82 9.71
C ILE A 74 -11.58 12.13 8.90
N GLY A 75 -12.17 13.19 9.46
CA GLY A 75 -12.45 14.40 8.70
C GLY A 75 -13.46 14.12 7.58
N SER A 76 -13.10 14.43 6.34
CA SER A 76 -13.92 14.18 5.14
C SER A 76 -13.50 12.93 4.36
N LYS A 77 -12.58 12.12 4.89
CA LYS A 77 -11.99 10.97 4.19
C LYS A 77 -12.36 9.66 4.88
N TRP A 78 -12.47 8.60 4.09
CA TRP A 78 -12.72 7.24 4.57
C TRP A 78 -11.41 6.50 4.84
N SER A 79 -11.31 5.88 6.01
CA SER A 79 -10.25 4.95 6.39
C SER A 79 -10.83 3.59 6.74
N LEU A 80 -10.11 2.50 6.47
CA LEU A 80 -10.46 1.20 7.05
C LEU A 80 -10.38 1.27 8.58
N LYS A 81 -11.26 0.53 9.26
CA LYS A 81 -11.21 0.36 10.72
C LYS A 81 -10.03 -0.51 11.12
N GLU A 82 -9.61 -0.27 12.35
CA GLU A 82 -8.65 -1.08 13.06
C GLU A 82 -9.37 -1.88 14.15
N ILE A 83 -8.97 -3.12 14.36
CA ILE A 83 -9.40 -3.97 15.47
C ILE A 83 -8.27 -4.05 16.49
N THR A 84 -8.60 -3.76 17.75
CA THR A 84 -7.72 -4.00 18.90
C THR A 84 -8.08 -5.36 19.46
N SER A 85 -7.40 -6.41 18.99
CA SER A 85 -7.57 -7.75 19.56
C SER A 85 -6.57 -7.96 20.69
N THR A 86 -7.06 -8.33 21.87
CA THR A 86 -6.24 -8.80 22.99
C THR A 86 -5.67 -10.20 22.78
N ALA A 87 -6.12 -10.92 21.75
CA ALA A 87 -5.76 -12.32 21.49
C ALA A 87 -4.48 -12.50 20.67
N ASP A 88 -4.01 -11.46 19.97
CA ASP A 88 -2.77 -11.52 19.19
C ASP A 88 -1.99 -10.20 19.32
N LEU A 89 -1.32 -10.08 20.47
CA LEU A 89 -0.57 -8.91 20.96
C LEU A 89 0.68 -8.52 20.15
N HIS A 90 0.88 -9.01 18.92
CA HIS A 90 2.15 -8.83 18.24
C HIS A 90 2.44 -7.37 17.85
N ARG A 91 1.42 -6.49 17.74
CA ARG A 91 1.57 -5.15 17.17
C ARG A 91 0.53 -4.09 17.56
N GLY A 92 -0.60 -4.44 18.20
CA GLY A 92 -1.61 -3.47 18.69
C GLY A 92 -2.87 -3.39 17.84
N HIS A 93 -2.80 -2.76 16.66
CA HIS A 93 -3.96 -2.43 15.83
C HIS A 93 -3.90 -3.15 14.49
N ASP A 94 -4.71 -4.20 14.30
CA ASP A 94 -4.84 -4.88 13.01
C ASP A 94 -5.88 -4.18 12.14
N CYS A 95 -5.65 -4.08 10.84
CA CYS A 95 -6.71 -3.74 9.89
C CYS A 95 -7.86 -4.76 10.00
N ILE A 96 -9.11 -4.30 9.99
CA ILE A 96 -10.31 -5.16 10.08
C ILE A 96 -10.41 -6.22 8.96
N LEU A 97 -9.72 -6.01 7.84
CA LEU A 97 -9.66 -6.94 6.70
C LEU A 97 -8.52 -7.95 6.80
N LEU A 98 -7.72 -7.92 7.88
CA LEU A 98 -6.64 -8.87 8.11
C LEU A 98 -7.18 -10.16 8.73
N ASP A 99 -6.81 -11.29 8.15
CA ASP A 99 -7.15 -12.64 8.60
C ASP A 99 -5.89 -13.39 9.01
N ARG A 100 -5.76 -13.63 10.31
CA ARG A 100 -4.65 -14.41 10.91
C ARG A 100 -5.01 -15.86 11.19
N GLN A 101 -6.27 -16.25 10.99
CA GLN A 101 -6.82 -17.52 11.47
C GLN A 101 -6.88 -18.57 10.37
N SER A 102 -7.18 -18.18 9.14
CA SER A 102 -7.43 -19.14 8.06
C SER A 102 -6.20 -19.96 7.66
N VAL A 103 -4.99 -19.41 7.78
CA VAL A 103 -3.75 -20.10 7.40
C VAL A 103 -2.69 -19.93 8.51
N PRO A 104 -2.29 -21.01 9.21
CA PRO A 104 -1.28 -20.94 10.27
C PRO A 104 0.01 -20.28 9.81
N GLY A 105 0.49 -19.29 10.57
CA GLY A 105 1.71 -18.55 10.28
C GLY A 105 1.59 -17.52 9.15
N LYS A 106 0.40 -17.27 8.62
CA LYS A 106 0.12 -16.25 7.61
C LYS A 106 -0.96 -15.28 8.08
N ALA A 107 -0.84 -14.04 7.63
CA ALA A 107 -1.84 -13.00 7.81
C ALA A 107 -2.29 -12.53 6.42
N LEU A 108 -3.45 -13.01 5.99
CA LEU A 108 -4.03 -12.79 4.67
C LEU A 108 -4.93 -11.56 4.67
N CYS A 109 -4.96 -10.83 3.55
CA CYS A 109 -5.93 -9.76 3.38
C CYS A 109 -7.17 -10.32 2.69
N LYS A 110 -8.35 -10.17 3.31
CA LYS A 110 -9.64 -10.64 2.76
C LYS A 110 -9.97 -10.01 1.39
N VAL A 111 -9.39 -8.85 1.09
CA VAL A 111 -9.59 -8.11 -0.17
C VAL A 111 -8.30 -7.92 -0.96
N TYR A 112 -7.32 -8.85 -0.87
CA TYR A 112 -5.98 -8.61 -1.40
C TYR A 112 -5.92 -8.11 -2.86
N GLN A 113 -6.80 -8.59 -3.75
CA GLN A 113 -6.85 -8.16 -5.16
C GLN A 113 -7.46 -6.77 -5.34
N ASP A 114 -8.36 -6.37 -4.43
CA ASP A 114 -9.16 -5.14 -4.49
C ASP A 114 -8.77 -4.15 -3.39
N ARG A 115 -7.61 -4.37 -2.76
CA ARG A 115 -7.07 -3.53 -1.69
C ARG A 115 -6.90 -2.08 -2.19
N PRO A 116 -7.01 -1.07 -1.32
CA PRO A 116 -6.89 0.32 -1.74
C PRO A 116 -5.46 0.62 -2.19
N ASN A 117 -5.29 1.68 -2.97
CA ASN A 117 -4.03 2.06 -3.57
C ASN A 117 -2.94 2.25 -2.52
N GLN A 118 -3.26 2.80 -1.34
CA GLN A 118 -2.30 2.92 -0.23
C GLN A 118 -1.71 1.55 0.15
N CYS A 119 -2.54 0.51 0.24
CA CYS A 119 -2.08 -0.85 0.48
C CYS A 119 -1.42 -1.49 -0.76
N LYS A 120 -1.87 -1.15 -1.97
CA LYS A 120 -1.27 -1.65 -3.23
C LYS A 120 0.16 -1.19 -3.42
N THR A 121 0.45 0.04 -3.01
CA THR A 121 1.72 0.71 -3.26
C THR A 121 2.75 0.47 -2.18
N TRP A 122 2.41 -0.13 -1.04
CA TRP A 122 3.40 -0.56 -0.05
C TRP A 122 4.41 -1.53 -0.70
N PRO A 123 5.74 -1.36 -0.49
CA PRO A 123 6.42 -0.39 0.37
C PRO A 123 6.89 0.90 -0.34
N PHE A 124 6.47 1.15 -1.57
CA PHE A 124 6.94 2.23 -2.45
C PHE A 124 6.28 3.58 -2.20
N TRP A 125 5.85 3.87 -0.97
CA TRP A 125 5.39 5.20 -0.59
C TRP A 125 6.52 6.22 -0.66
N ASP A 126 6.21 7.47 -1.02
CA ASP A 126 7.21 8.53 -1.20
C ASP A 126 8.20 8.64 -0.04
N GLN A 127 7.68 8.62 1.19
CA GLN A 127 8.49 8.68 2.40
C GLN A 127 9.50 7.52 2.51
N ASN A 128 9.08 6.30 2.15
CA ASN A 128 9.90 5.09 2.26
C ASN A 128 11.02 5.07 1.22
N ILE A 129 10.78 5.57 0.01
CA ILE A 129 11.74 5.52 -1.10
C ILE A 129 12.41 6.85 -1.43
N SER A 130 12.22 7.86 -0.57
CA SER A 130 12.91 9.16 -0.66
C SER A 130 14.45 9.04 -0.63
N SER A 131 14.99 8.05 0.09
CA SER A 131 16.41 7.73 0.12
C SER A 131 16.66 6.27 0.51
N LYS A 132 17.86 5.75 0.27
CA LYS A 132 18.29 4.43 0.80
C LYS A 132 18.14 4.36 2.33
N LYS A 133 18.43 5.46 3.03
CA LYS A 133 18.28 5.53 4.50
C LYS A 133 16.81 5.40 4.90
N SER A 134 15.91 6.09 4.21
CA SER A 134 14.46 6.04 4.46
C SER A 134 13.91 4.63 4.25
N TRP A 135 14.40 3.92 3.22
CA TRP A 135 14.02 2.54 2.96
C TRP A 135 14.42 1.60 4.10
N GLU A 136 15.66 1.72 4.59
CA GLU A 136 16.13 0.93 5.74
C GLU A 136 15.39 1.31 7.04
N GLN A 137 15.01 2.59 7.20
CA GLN A 137 14.19 3.03 8.33
C GLN A 137 12.79 2.44 8.26
N ALA A 138 12.13 2.48 7.10
CA ALA A 138 10.82 1.86 6.89
C ALA A 138 10.85 0.36 7.15
N LYS A 139 11.90 -0.34 6.69
CA LYS A 139 12.10 -1.77 6.97
C LYS A 139 12.29 -2.07 8.46
N LYS A 140 12.92 -1.17 9.21
CA LYS A 140 13.07 -1.32 10.67
C LYS A 140 11.77 -1.04 11.42
N ALA A 141 11.07 0.03 11.05
CA ALA A 141 9.79 0.42 11.66
C ALA A 141 8.68 -0.60 11.34
N THR A 142 8.67 -1.13 10.12
CA THR A 142 7.74 -2.14 9.65
C THR A 142 8.55 -3.34 9.14
N PRO A 143 8.92 -4.30 10.00
CA PRO A 143 9.82 -5.42 9.67
C PRO A 143 9.19 -6.45 8.72
N CYS A 144 8.89 -6.03 7.50
CA CYS A 144 8.36 -6.86 6.44
C CYS A 144 9.51 -7.68 5.82
N PRO A 145 9.50 -9.02 5.90
CA PRO A 145 10.54 -9.86 5.29
C PRO A 145 10.55 -9.77 3.76
N GLY A 146 9.46 -9.27 3.16
CA GLY A 146 9.35 -8.97 1.74
C GLY A 146 10.18 -7.77 1.28
N MET A 147 10.46 -6.79 2.14
CA MET A 147 11.21 -5.60 1.75
C MET A 147 12.69 -5.93 1.49
N GLY A 148 13.10 -5.82 0.23
CA GLY A 148 14.44 -6.19 -0.23
C GLY A 148 14.58 -7.67 -0.62
N SER A 149 13.48 -8.42 -0.65
CA SER A 149 13.43 -9.85 -0.98
C SER A 149 12.47 -10.09 -2.15
N GLY A 150 12.52 -11.28 -2.75
CA GLY A 150 11.63 -11.65 -3.85
C GLY A 150 12.02 -11.03 -5.21
N PRO A 151 11.06 -10.88 -6.14
CA PRO A 151 11.33 -10.41 -7.50
C PRO A 151 11.77 -8.94 -7.51
N LEU A 152 12.54 -8.59 -8.54
CA LEU A 152 12.90 -7.20 -8.81
C LEU A 152 11.69 -6.46 -9.39
N ILE A 153 11.24 -5.43 -8.70
CA ILE A 153 10.22 -4.50 -9.18
C ILE A 153 10.92 -3.42 -10.02
N PRO A 154 10.63 -3.32 -11.33
CA PRO A 154 11.28 -2.33 -12.19
C PRO A 154 10.94 -0.88 -11.78
N ALA A 155 11.84 0.06 -12.06
CA ALA A 155 11.63 1.47 -11.75
C ALA A 155 10.31 2.04 -12.33
N GLN A 156 9.88 1.57 -13.50
CA GLN A 156 8.59 1.96 -14.08
C GLN A 156 7.41 1.59 -13.18
N LYS A 157 7.42 0.40 -12.57
CA LYS A 157 6.37 -0.04 -11.63
C LYS A 157 6.42 0.71 -10.31
N ILE A 158 7.62 1.09 -9.87
CA ILE A 158 7.79 1.96 -8.68
C ILE A 158 7.20 3.36 -8.97
N LEU A 159 7.43 3.90 -10.17
CA LEU A 159 6.84 5.18 -10.58
C LEU A 159 5.31 5.11 -10.65
N GLU A 160 4.74 4.05 -11.23
CA GLU A 160 3.29 3.83 -11.22
C GLU A 160 2.73 3.80 -9.80
N ALA A 161 3.42 3.13 -8.87
CA ALA A 161 3.03 3.10 -7.46
C ALA A 161 3.06 4.48 -6.80
N LEU A 162 4.08 5.30 -7.11
CA LEU A 162 4.16 6.68 -6.62
C LEU A 162 3.03 7.56 -7.14
N VAL A 163 2.69 7.44 -8.42
CA VAL A 163 1.57 8.18 -9.01
C VAL A 163 0.25 7.77 -8.34
N ALA A 164 0.03 6.47 -8.15
CA ALA A 164 -1.17 5.95 -7.49
C ALA A 164 -1.27 6.36 -6.01
N GLU A 165 -0.16 6.39 -5.29
CA GLU A 165 -0.12 6.83 -3.88
C GLU A 165 -0.45 8.33 -3.77
N ARG A 166 0.18 9.18 -4.60
CA ARG A 166 -0.08 10.63 -4.60
C ARG A 166 -1.50 11.00 -5.04
N ALA A 167 -2.13 10.17 -5.89
CA ALA A 167 -3.51 10.38 -6.31
C ALA A 167 -4.51 10.28 -5.15
N LEU A 168 -4.15 9.62 -4.04
CA LEU A 168 -4.94 9.59 -2.80
C LEU A 168 -4.85 10.92 -2.01
N GLY A 169 -3.92 11.79 -2.40
CA GLY A 169 -3.49 12.99 -1.68
C GLY A 169 -3.86 14.31 -2.35
N THR A 170 -4.99 14.43 -3.07
CA THR A 170 -5.59 15.75 -3.34
C THR A 170 -6.19 16.29 -2.04
N ASP A 171 -5.28 16.80 -1.21
CA ASP A 171 -5.37 17.81 -0.15
C ASP A 171 -4.43 17.38 0.97
N GLY A 172 -3.18 17.84 0.83
CA GLY A 172 -2.01 17.36 1.56
C GLY A 172 -2.10 17.53 3.07
N ALA A 173 -1.84 16.44 3.78
CA ALA A 173 -1.16 16.33 5.07
C ALA A 173 -1.25 14.86 5.49
N TRP A 174 -0.10 14.19 5.57
CA TRP A 174 0.07 12.99 6.38
C TRP A 174 0.50 13.41 7.77
#